data_AF-A0ABD3SEE2-F1
#
_entry.id   AF-A0ABD3SEE2-F1
#
_cell.length_a   1.000
_cell.length_b   1.000
_cell.length_c   1.000
_cell.angle_alpha   90.00
_cell.angle_beta   90.00
_cell.angle_gamma   90.00
#
_symmetry.space_group_name_H-M   'P 1'
#
loop_
_entity.id
_entity.type
_entity.pdbx_description
1 polymer ?
#
loop_
_entity_poly.entity_id
_entity_poly.type
_entity_poly.pdbx_seq_one_letter_code
_entity_poly.pdbx_strand_id
1 'polypeptide(L)'
;MSQSPGPFRRTMPSRMAIGPLGRIIAQIIVPAIAIIARTLPAAYAAALENARKSGTANEASGDAARRGASFLGKARMSKDEALMVLNLTENDVSVETVRRQYDRYFESNKVENGGSFYLQSKIYRAKELLDEYVKEKEAEGKQRVDGGGRGEGR
;
A
#
# COMPACT_ATOMS: atom_id res chain seq x y z
N MET A 1 56.68 52.20 -30.13
CA MET A 1 56.31 50.99 -29.34
C MET A 1 55.07 51.33 -28.53
N SER A 2 53.89 50.89 -28.96
CA SER A 2 52.66 50.99 -28.16
C SER A 2 51.84 49.74 -28.43
N GLN A 3 51.86 48.81 -27.47
CA GLN A 3 51.07 47.57 -27.52
C GLN A 3 49.68 47.87 -26.96
N SER A 4 48.65 47.58 -27.76
CA SER A 4 47.25 47.58 -27.35
C SER A 4 46.90 46.21 -26.75
N PRO A 5 46.36 46.11 -25.52
CA PRO A 5 45.89 44.83 -25.01
C PRO A 5 44.45 44.58 -25.47
N GLY A 6 44.18 43.37 -25.99
CA GLY A 6 42.84 42.92 -26.35
C GLY A 6 41.97 42.57 -25.12
N PRO A 7 40.63 42.46 -25.28
CA PRO A 7 39.75 42.22 -24.15
C PRO A 7 39.71 40.74 -23.75
N PHE A 8 40.07 40.47 -22.48
CA PHE A 8 39.82 39.21 -21.79
C PHE A 8 38.30 38.95 -21.67
N ARG A 9 37.78 37.88 -22.30
CA ARG A 9 36.43 37.38 -22.02
C ARG A 9 36.44 36.58 -20.73
N ARG A 10 35.87 37.15 -19.66
CA ARG A 10 35.57 36.46 -18.39
C ARG A 10 34.22 35.76 -18.53
N THR A 11 34.20 34.42 -18.62
CA THR A 11 32.97 33.63 -18.52
C THR A 11 32.45 33.67 -17.09
N MET A 12 31.24 34.17 -16.86
CA MET A 12 30.60 34.10 -15.54
C MET A 12 30.01 32.69 -15.32
N PRO A 13 30.12 32.11 -14.10
CA PRO A 13 29.37 30.91 -13.77
C PRO A 13 27.88 31.25 -13.69
N SER A 14 27.06 30.55 -14.48
CA SER A 14 25.60 30.58 -14.36
C SER A 14 25.20 30.18 -12.95
N ARG A 15 24.92 31.18 -12.10
CA ARG A 15 24.12 30.98 -10.90
C ARG A 15 22.74 30.53 -11.38
N MET A 16 22.46 29.24 -11.29
CA MET A 16 21.09 28.72 -11.40
C MET A 16 20.25 29.45 -10.36
N ALA A 17 19.48 30.43 -10.83
CA ALA A 17 18.61 31.23 -9.99
C ALA A 17 17.37 30.39 -9.67
N ILE A 18 17.44 29.64 -8.57
CA ILE A 18 16.22 29.18 -7.90
C ILE A 18 15.47 30.46 -7.50
N GLY A 19 14.36 30.73 -8.20
CA GLY A 19 13.55 31.93 -7.98
C GLY A 19 13.04 32.04 -6.54
N PRO A 20 12.52 33.21 -6.14
CA PRO A 20 12.08 33.49 -4.76
C PRO A 20 11.09 32.43 -4.24
N LEU A 21 10.20 31.91 -5.09
CA LEU A 21 9.28 30.82 -4.74
C LEU A 21 9.98 29.48 -4.47
N GLY A 22 10.99 29.12 -5.27
CA GLY A 22 11.75 27.88 -5.06
C GLY A 22 12.55 27.89 -3.77
N ARG A 23 13.01 29.06 -3.32
CA ARG A 23 13.67 29.22 -2.01
C ARG A 23 12.70 29.06 -0.85
N ILE A 24 11.50 29.62 -0.95
CA ILE A 24 10.45 29.47 0.07
C ILE A 24 10.02 28.00 0.19
N ILE A 25 9.82 27.31 -0.94
CA ILE A 25 9.49 25.89 -0.97
C ILE A 25 10.61 25.05 -0.35
N ALA A 26 11.87 25.31 -0.71
CA ALA A 26 13.01 24.58 -0.17
C ALA A 26 13.15 24.75 1.36
N GLN A 27 12.87 25.94 1.90
CA GLN A 27 12.94 26.22 3.34
C GLN A 27 11.93 25.42 4.18
N ILE A 28 10.80 25.02 3.59
CA ILE A 28 9.77 24.22 4.27
C ILE A 28 10.04 22.72 4.09
N ILE A 29 10.38 22.30 2.88
CA ILE A 29 10.50 20.87 2.53
C ILE A 29 11.79 20.24 3.08
N VAL A 30 12.92 20.93 2.98
CA VAL A 30 14.23 20.40 3.40
C VAL A 30 14.27 19.98 4.88
N PRO A 31 13.82 20.80 5.85
CA PRO A 31 13.80 20.37 7.26
C PRO A 31 12.81 19.22 7.51
N ALA A 32 11.67 19.17 6.81
CA ALA A 32 10.71 18.08 6.94
C ALA A 32 11.30 16.72 6.52
N ILE A 33 12.06 16.69 5.42
CA ILE A 33 12.75 15.48 4.95
C ILE A 33 13.88 15.08 5.89
N ALA A 34 14.64 16.05 6.43
CA ALA A 34 15.78 15.79 7.30
C ALA A 34 15.37 15.12 8.64
N ILE A 35 14.21 15.49 9.19
CA ILE A 35 13.68 14.89 10.42
C ILE A 35 13.32 13.41 10.20
N ILE A 36 12.70 13.09 9.05
CA ILE A 36 12.30 11.71 8.72
C ILE A 36 13.53 10.84 8.41
N ALA A 37 14.52 11.38 7.69
CA ALA A 37 15.74 10.65 7.33
C ALA A 37 16.55 10.19 8.56
N ARG A 38 16.52 10.96 9.67
CA ARG A 38 17.27 10.65 10.89
C ARG A 38 16.59 9.61 11.78
N THR A 39 15.26 9.44 11.70
CA THR A 39 14.51 8.53 12.58
C THR A 39 14.39 7.11 12.02
N LEU A 40 14.46 6.95 10.69
CA LEU A 40 14.39 5.63 10.04
C LEU A 40 15.50 4.65 10.51
N PRO A 41 16.78 5.02 10.63
CA PRO A 41 17.83 4.07 11.00
C PRO A 41 17.76 3.65 12.47
N ALA A 42 17.40 4.57 13.37
CA ALA A 42 17.34 4.31 14.80
C ALA A 42 16.14 3.40 15.16
N ALA A 43 14.98 3.64 14.55
CA ALA A 43 13.81 2.78 14.72
C ALA A 43 14.03 1.40 14.08
N TYR A 44 14.68 1.33 12.91
CA TYR A 44 15.02 0.07 12.26
C TYR A 44 16.03 -0.75 13.08
N ALA A 45 17.07 -0.11 13.63
CA ALA A 45 18.04 -0.76 14.51
C ALA A 45 17.37 -1.29 15.79
N ALA A 46 16.51 -0.50 16.43
CA ALA A 46 15.75 -0.93 17.60
C ALA A 46 14.78 -2.09 17.27
N ALA A 47 14.13 -2.06 16.11
CA ALA A 47 13.26 -3.15 15.66
C ALA A 47 14.07 -4.44 15.40
N LEU A 48 15.25 -4.33 14.80
CA LEU A 48 16.13 -5.46 14.52
C LEU A 48 16.69 -6.07 15.81
N GLU A 49 17.05 -5.25 16.80
CA GLU A 49 17.52 -5.70 18.10
C GLU A 49 16.40 -6.40 18.91
N ASN A 50 15.19 -5.83 18.89
CA ASN A 50 14.02 -6.46 19.53
C ASN A 50 13.61 -7.77 18.85
N ALA A 51 13.69 -7.85 17.51
CA ALA A 51 13.42 -9.07 16.76
C ALA A 51 14.44 -10.19 17.09
N ARG A 52 15.71 -9.84 17.33
CA ARG A 52 16.76 -10.79 17.73
C ARG A 52 16.58 -11.29 19.17
N LYS A 53 16.05 -10.46 20.08
CA LYS A 53 15.83 -10.83 21.49
C LYS A 53 14.52 -11.58 21.74
N SER A 54 13.49 -11.35 20.93
CA SER A 54 12.13 -11.80 21.27
C SER A 54 11.77 -13.21 20.77
N GLY A 55 12.47 -13.78 19.77
CA GLY A 55 12.15 -15.13 19.23
C GLY A 55 10.76 -15.28 18.57
N THR A 56 9.85 -14.31 18.77
CA THR A 56 8.49 -14.21 18.22
C THR A 56 8.48 -13.42 16.92
N ALA A 57 9.39 -13.75 16.01
CA ALA A 57 9.57 -13.02 14.75
C ALA A 57 8.35 -13.08 13.82
N ASN A 58 7.40 -14.00 14.04
CA ASN A 58 6.30 -14.23 13.11
C ASN A 58 5.05 -13.37 13.41
N GLU A 59 4.70 -13.19 14.68
CA GLU A 59 3.47 -12.46 15.07
C GLU A 59 3.69 -10.95 15.15
N ALA A 60 4.83 -10.51 15.68
CA ALA A 60 5.16 -9.08 15.78
C ALA A 60 5.53 -8.46 14.41
N SER A 61 6.15 -9.23 13.51
CA SER A 61 6.45 -8.76 12.14
C SER A 61 5.19 -8.60 11.31
N GLY A 62 4.18 -9.45 11.51
CA GLY A 62 2.91 -9.34 10.80
C GLY A 62 2.15 -8.05 11.13
N ASP A 63 2.05 -7.70 12.41
CA ASP A 63 1.34 -6.49 12.86
C ASP A 63 2.13 -5.21 12.54
N ALA A 64 3.46 -5.22 12.71
CA ALA A 64 4.32 -4.10 12.33
C ALA A 64 4.36 -3.87 10.81
N ALA A 65 4.38 -4.94 10.01
CA ALA A 65 4.28 -4.84 8.56
C ALA A 65 2.88 -4.37 8.10
N ARG A 66 1.80 -4.81 8.76
CA ARG A 66 0.44 -4.31 8.52
C ARG A 66 0.32 -2.82 8.85
N ARG A 67 0.86 -2.38 9.99
CA ARG A 67 0.87 -0.96 10.40
C ARG A 67 1.80 -0.11 9.53
N GLY A 68 2.96 -0.63 9.15
CA GLY A 68 3.90 0.02 8.23
C GLY A 68 3.33 0.15 6.81
N ALA A 69 2.66 -0.88 6.30
CA ALA A 69 1.94 -0.82 5.02
C ALA A 69 0.75 0.15 5.07
N SER A 70 0.05 0.22 6.21
CA SER A 70 -1.02 1.20 6.44
C SER A 70 -0.52 2.65 6.46
N PHE A 71 0.71 2.89 6.97
CA PHE A 71 1.35 4.22 6.96
C PHE A 71 1.90 4.58 5.57
N LEU A 72 2.27 3.60 4.75
CA LEU A 72 2.79 3.76 3.39
C LEU A 72 1.69 3.87 2.30
N GLY A 73 0.44 4.11 2.68
CA GLY A 73 -0.69 4.27 1.75
C GLY A 73 -1.30 2.95 1.22
N LYS A 74 -0.85 1.80 1.73
CA LYS A 74 -1.40 0.46 1.43
C LYS A 74 -2.10 -0.09 2.67
N ALA A 75 -3.10 0.63 3.17
CA ALA A 75 -4.06 0.01 4.07
C ALA A 75 -4.80 -1.09 3.29
N ARG A 76 -4.43 -2.36 3.52
CA ARG A 76 -5.20 -3.49 3.00
C ARG A 76 -6.56 -3.49 3.69
N MET A 77 -7.62 -3.54 2.89
CA MET A 77 -9.00 -3.73 3.36
C MET A 77 -9.08 -4.99 4.22
N SER A 78 -9.81 -4.97 5.32
CA SER A 78 -10.06 -6.19 6.12
C SER A 78 -11.17 -7.02 5.48
N LYS A 79 -11.24 -8.32 5.81
CA LYS A 79 -12.33 -9.20 5.38
C LYS A 79 -13.69 -8.66 5.81
N ASP A 80 -13.80 -8.24 7.07
CA ASP A 80 -15.05 -7.72 7.63
C ASP A 80 -15.47 -6.42 6.93
N GLU A 81 -14.51 -5.55 6.58
CA GLU A 81 -14.77 -4.36 5.78
C GLU A 81 -15.29 -4.74 4.38
N ALA A 82 -14.68 -5.74 3.73
CA ALA A 82 -15.09 -6.20 2.40
C ALA A 82 -16.51 -6.78 2.40
N LEU A 83 -16.84 -7.57 3.43
CA LEU A 83 -18.19 -8.09 3.67
C LEU A 83 -19.20 -6.96 3.84
N MET A 84 -18.89 -5.94 4.65
CA MET A 84 -19.77 -4.79 4.83
C MET A 84 -19.95 -3.98 3.55
N VAL A 85 -18.87 -3.73 2.80
CA VAL A 85 -18.93 -2.94 1.55
C VAL A 85 -19.79 -3.63 0.48
N LEU A 86 -19.75 -4.95 0.38
CA LEU A 86 -20.58 -5.72 -0.55
C LEU A 86 -21.90 -6.19 0.07
N ASN A 87 -22.18 -5.79 1.32
CA ASN A 87 -23.36 -6.16 2.09
C ASN A 87 -23.61 -7.69 2.05
N LEU A 88 -22.63 -8.44 2.54
CA LEU A 88 -22.62 -9.89 2.62
C LEU A 88 -22.25 -10.35 4.03
N THR A 89 -22.73 -11.52 4.41
CA THR A 89 -22.22 -12.26 5.57
C THR A 89 -21.30 -13.38 5.13
N GLU A 90 -20.49 -13.94 6.03
CA GLU A 90 -19.58 -15.06 5.72
C GLU A 90 -20.28 -16.28 5.11
N ASN A 91 -21.55 -16.49 5.46
CA ASN A 91 -22.35 -17.61 4.95
C ASN A 91 -22.82 -17.38 3.50
N ASP A 92 -22.94 -16.12 3.08
CA ASP A 92 -23.41 -15.75 1.75
C ASP A 92 -22.27 -15.72 0.71
N VAL A 93 -21.01 -15.78 1.16
CA VAL A 93 -19.85 -15.59 0.30
C VAL A 93 -19.67 -16.78 -0.65
N SER A 94 -20.02 -16.54 -1.90
CA SER A 94 -19.76 -17.40 -3.06
C SER A 94 -19.34 -16.55 -4.26
N VAL A 95 -18.68 -17.16 -5.25
CA VAL A 95 -18.27 -16.47 -6.49
C VAL A 95 -19.43 -15.71 -7.13
N GLU A 96 -20.60 -16.34 -7.20
CA GLU A 96 -21.79 -15.76 -7.82
C GLU A 96 -22.33 -14.57 -7.01
N THR A 97 -22.46 -14.75 -5.70
CA THR A 97 -23.01 -13.70 -4.82
C THR A 97 -22.09 -12.49 -4.74
N VAL A 98 -20.77 -12.69 -4.62
CA VAL A 98 -19.78 -11.59 -4.64
C VAL A 98 -19.87 -10.82 -5.95
N ARG A 99 -19.89 -11.52 -7.10
CA ARG A 99 -20.02 -10.88 -8.42
C ARG A 99 -21.32 -10.08 -8.55
N ARG A 100 -22.46 -10.66 -8.15
CA ARG A 100 -23.76 -10.00 -8.23
C ARG A 100 -23.81 -8.71 -7.39
N GLN A 101 -23.29 -8.72 -6.17
CA GLN A 101 -23.24 -7.51 -5.33
C GLN A 101 -22.28 -6.48 -5.90
N TYR A 102 -21.11 -6.92 -6.36
CA TYR A 102 -20.13 -6.04 -7.00
C TYR A 102 -20.73 -5.32 -8.20
N ASP A 103 -21.33 -6.05 -9.15
CA ASP A 103 -21.90 -5.45 -10.36
C ASP A 103 -22.97 -4.41 -10.01
N ARG A 104 -23.87 -4.73 -9.06
CA ARG A 104 -24.90 -3.79 -8.59
C ARG A 104 -24.31 -2.52 -7.97
N TYR A 105 -23.37 -2.65 -7.04
CA TYR A 105 -22.82 -1.48 -6.35
C TYR A 105 -21.87 -0.68 -7.23
N PHE A 106 -21.09 -1.35 -8.09
CA PHE A 106 -20.15 -0.69 -8.98
C PHE A 106 -20.87 0.15 -10.04
N GLU A 107 -21.94 -0.39 -10.63
CA GLU A 107 -22.78 0.30 -11.61
C GLU A 107 -23.46 1.54 -11.00
N SER A 108 -24.12 1.37 -9.85
CA SER A 108 -24.81 2.46 -9.16
C SER A 108 -23.88 3.55 -8.62
N ASN A 109 -22.58 3.27 -8.46
CA ASN A 109 -21.58 4.22 -7.97
C ASN A 109 -20.62 4.71 -9.07
N LYS A 110 -20.93 4.50 -10.35
CA LYS A 110 -20.17 5.10 -11.46
C LYS A 110 -20.03 6.60 -11.29
N VAL A 111 -18.80 7.10 -11.48
CA VAL A 111 -18.50 8.54 -11.41
C VAL A 111 -19.36 9.33 -12.39
N GLU A 112 -19.61 8.76 -13.57
CA GLU A 112 -20.49 9.32 -14.62
C GLU A 112 -21.93 9.53 -14.15
N ASN A 113 -22.41 8.72 -13.20
CA ASN A 113 -23.75 8.77 -12.63
C ASN A 113 -23.81 9.58 -11.32
N GLY A 114 -22.79 10.40 -11.02
CA GLY A 114 -22.70 11.16 -9.76
C GLY A 114 -22.13 10.37 -8.58
N GLY A 115 -21.61 9.17 -8.82
CA GLY A 115 -20.84 8.42 -7.83
C GLY A 115 -19.45 9.00 -7.58
N SER A 116 -18.68 8.36 -6.70
CA SER A 116 -17.30 8.78 -6.41
C SER A 116 -16.28 7.70 -6.72
N PHE A 117 -15.12 8.13 -7.22
CA PHE A 117 -13.99 7.23 -7.50
C PHE A 117 -13.52 6.50 -6.23
N TYR A 118 -13.63 7.13 -5.06
CA TYR A 118 -13.29 6.52 -3.78
C TYR A 118 -14.20 5.32 -3.47
N LEU A 119 -15.52 5.48 -3.61
CA LEU A 119 -16.47 4.39 -3.35
C LEU A 119 -16.30 3.26 -4.38
N GLN A 120 -16.12 3.58 -5.66
CA GLN A 120 -15.81 2.56 -6.67
C GLN A 120 -14.52 1.82 -6.35
N SER A 121 -13.48 2.53 -5.90
CA SER A 121 -12.22 1.92 -5.47
C SER A 121 -12.46 0.98 -4.30
N LYS A 122 -13.25 1.37 -3.29
CA LYS A 122 -13.60 0.51 -2.15
C LYS A 122 -14.37 -0.75 -2.56
N ILE A 123 -15.37 -0.60 -3.43
CA ILE A 123 -16.17 -1.71 -3.97
C ILE A 123 -15.28 -2.68 -4.75
N TYR A 124 -14.38 -2.16 -5.58
CA TYR A 124 -13.43 -2.97 -6.33
C TYR A 124 -12.47 -3.75 -5.41
N ARG A 125 -11.90 -3.10 -4.39
CA ARG A 125 -11.02 -3.77 -3.42
C ARG A 125 -11.75 -4.84 -2.60
N ALA A 126 -13.01 -4.61 -2.26
CA ALA A 126 -13.83 -5.60 -1.57
C ALA A 126 -14.01 -6.87 -2.41
N LYS A 127 -14.30 -6.70 -3.71
CA LYS A 127 -14.40 -7.82 -4.66
C LYS A 127 -13.09 -8.61 -4.75
N GLU A 128 -11.96 -7.92 -4.96
CA GLU A 128 -10.65 -8.58 -5.07
C GLU A 128 -10.36 -9.45 -3.83
N LEU A 129 -10.64 -8.93 -2.64
CA LEU A 129 -10.41 -9.64 -1.38
C LEU A 129 -11.35 -10.84 -1.22
N LEU A 130 -12.65 -10.69 -1.47
CA LEU A 130 -13.59 -11.80 -1.31
C LEU A 130 -13.41 -12.88 -2.38
N ASP A 131 -12.99 -12.52 -3.60
CA ASP A 131 -12.65 -13.49 -4.64
C ASP A 131 -11.43 -14.34 -4.25
N GLU A 132 -10.44 -13.75 -3.60
CA GLU A 132 -9.28 -14.48 -3.05
C GLU A 132 -9.72 -15.41 -1.92
N TYR A 133 -10.54 -14.91 -0.99
CA TYR A 133 -11.08 -15.70 0.12
C TYR A 133 -11.89 -16.93 -0.34
N VAL A 134 -12.72 -16.80 -1.38
CA VAL A 134 -13.48 -17.93 -1.93
C VAL A 134 -12.54 -18.99 -2.51
N LYS A 135 -11.52 -18.58 -3.25
CA LYS A 135 -10.53 -19.50 -3.83
C LYS A 135 -9.76 -20.27 -2.75
N GLU A 136 -9.35 -19.59 -1.68
CA GLU A 136 -8.67 -20.22 -0.54
C GLU A 136 -9.58 -21.27 0.12
N LYS A 137 -10.84 -20.93 0.39
CA LYS A 137 -11.82 -21.84 0.99
C LYS A 137 -12.07 -23.08 0.13
N GLU A 138 -12.14 -22.92 -1.20
CA GLU A 138 -12.28 -24.04 -2.13
C GLU A 138 -11.03 -24.94 -2.18
N ALA A 139 -9.84 -24.35 -2.09
CA ALA A 139 -8.58 -25.08 -2.08
C ALA A 139 -8.41 -25.91 -0.79
N GLU A 140 -8.75 -25.33 0.37
CA GLU A 140 -8.77 -26.04 1.65
C GLU A 140 -9.76 -27.22 1.65
N GLY A 141 -10.93 -27.03 1.05
CA GLY A 141 -11.93 -28.09 0.90
C GLY A 141 -11.41 -29.29 0.10
N LYS A 142 -10.68 -29.04 -1.00
CA LYS A 142 -10.09 -30.10 -1.83
C LYS A 142 -8.97 -30.88 -1.12
N GLN A 143 -8.12 -30.20 -0.34
CA GLN A 143 -7.05 -30.87 0.42
C GLN A 143 -7.58 -31.79 1.52
N ARG A 144 -8.69 -31.43 2.17
CA ARG A 144 -9.33 -32.29 3.20
C ARG A 144 -9.93 -33.57 2.61
N VAL A 145 -10.42 -33.50 1.38
CA VAL A 145 -11.03 -34.66 0.69
C VAL A 145 -9.95 -35.65 0.22
N ASP A 146 -8.81 -35.17 -0.28
CA ASP A 146 -7.72 -36.03 -0.77
C ASP A 146 -6.87 -36.66 0.35
N GLY A 147 -6.85 -36.07 1.55
CA GLY A 147 -6.10 -36.57 2.71
C GLY A 147 -6.78 -37.70 3.49
N GLY A 148 -8.09 -37.90 3.33
CA GLY A 148 -8.88 -38.88 4.09
C GLY A 148 -8.90 -40.32 3.52
N GLY A 149 -8.30 -40.55 2.35
CA GLY A 149 -8.42 -41.81 1.60
C GLY A 149 -7.33 -42.87 1.86
N ARG A 150 -6.39 -42.64 2.80
CA ARG A 150 -5.30 -43.60 3.08
C ARG A 150 -5.27 -43.97 4.56
N GLY A 151 -6.11 -44.93 4.95
CA GLY A 151 -6.07 -45.39 6.34
C GLY A 151 -6.96 -46.53 6.79
N GLU A 152 -7.61 -47.31 5.92
CA GLU A 152 -8.24 -48.57 6.35
C GLU A 152 -8.04 -49.65 5.28
N GLY A 153 -7.08 -50.54 5.54
CA GLY A 153 -6.73 -51.62 4.64
C GLY A 153 -5.67 -52.55 5.23
N ARG A 154 -6.16 -53.49 6.04
CA ARG A 154 -5.52 -54.71 6.59
C ARG A 154 -4.84 -54.60 7.94
#